data_AF-A0A0H5PWI3-F1
#
_entry.id   AF-A0A0H5PWI3-F1
#
_cell.length_a   1.000
_cell.length_b   1.000
_cell.length_c   1.000
_cell.angle_alpha   90.00
_cell.angle_beta   90.00
_cell.angle_gamma   90.00
#
_symmetry.space_group_name_H-M   'P 1'
#
loop_
_entity.id
_entity.type
_entity.pdbx_description
1 polymer ?
#
loop_
_entity_poly.entity_id
_entity_poly.type
_entity_poly.pdbx_seq_one_letter_code
_entity_poly.pdbx_strand_id
1 'polypeptide(L)'
;MKYITLPEEKTRRLSFYLAMEEFVAYHIDEQDCFFMWQVEPSVIFGRNQLIENEVNIPFCRQHGIQTFRRKSGGGCVYADMSNVMFSYITKDEAVGFTFNKYINMVVLVLRKMGVDAKATGRNDVMIDGRKVSGNAFYHIAQRGKAGSGRNIVHGTMLYDTDMENMVGAITPSDAKLVSKGVASVRQRIALLKDYTTMGLGDFKAFVRSNLCNGEIHLTHDDVSVIEEMEKEYLSDDFIYGKDKNGNYRELHTKEAAEAIDYTVLDDYRTDYEAKKNEAVQLVSCPLFTTAVYDLNEAMTLDYSDLDSFVILIALKGEGEILTASGETHSFREGECVLLPATTDTVKVSGEIKFLETFV
;
A
#
# COMPACT_ATOMS: atom_id res chain seq x y z
N MET A 1 7.24 -20.60 9.83
CA MET A 1 7.40 -20.25 8.40
C MET A 1 8.71 -20.84 7.89
N LYS A 2 8.83 -21.12 6.58
CA LYS A 2 10.06 -21.61 5.97
C LYS A 2 10.98 -20.46 5.60
N TYR A 3 12.27 -20.57 5.94
CA TYR A 3 13.28 -19.60 5.52
C TYR A 3 13.75 -19.91 4.10
N ILE A 4 13.71 -18.95 3.18
CA ILE A 4 14.20 -19.14 1.81
C ILE A 4 15.66 -18.69 1.72
N THR A 5 16.53 -19.54 1.18
CA THR A 5 17.95 -19.21 0.95
C THR A 5 18.30 -19.31 -0.53
N LEU A 6 19.28 -18.51 -0.95
CA LEU A 6 19.90 -18.63 -2.27
C LEU A 6 21.04 -19.67 -2.25
N PRO A 7 21.40 -20.26 -3.40
CA PRO A 7 22.50 -21.23 -3.48
C PRO A 7 23.89 -20.59 -3.29
N GLU A 8 23.98 -19.27 -3.41
CA GLU A 8 25.23 -18.52 -3.33
C GLU A 8 25.05 -17.22 -2.53
N GLU A 9 26.03 -16.90 -1.69
CA GLU A 9 26.15 -15.61 -1.04
C GLU A 9 26.79 -14.61 -1.99
N LYS A 10 25.94 -13.88 -2.72
CA LYS A 10 26.34 -12.83 -3.65
C LYS A 10 25.51 -11.58 -3.38
N THR A 11 26.14 -10.41 -3.39
CA THR A 11 25.41 -9.14 -3.39
C THR A 11 24.61 -9.02 -4.67
N ARG A 12 23.29 -8.84 -4.54
CA ARG A 12 22.35 -8.69 -5.66
C ARG A 12 21.69 -7.32 -5.63
N ARG A 13 21.15 -6.92 -6.78
CA ARG A 13 20.36 -5.69 -6.89
C ARG A 13 19.07 -5.81 -6.08
N LEU A 14 18.49 -4.67 -5.77
CA LEU A 14 17.19 -4.63 -5.12
C LEU A 14 16.08 -5.29 -5.94
N SER A 15 16.07 -5.02 -7.26
CA SER A 15 15.12 -5.59 -8.21
C SER A 15 15.11 -7.12 -8.19
N PHE A 16 16.26 -7.77 -8.01
CA PHE A 16 16.35 -9.22 -7.89
C PHE A 16 15.52 -9.73 -6.71
N TYR A 17 15.62 -9.10 -5.54
CA TYR A 17 14.88 -9.55 -4.36
C TYR A 17 13.37 -9.31 -4.50
N LEU A 18 12.96 -8.21 -5.15
CA LEU A 18 11.55 -8.00 -5.51
C LEU A 18 11.03 -9.08 -6.46
N ALA A 19 11.82 -9.46 -7.47
CA ALA A 19 11.49 -10.57 -8.36
C ALA A 19 11.49 -11.93 -7.60
N MET A 20 12.38 -12.12 -6.63
CA MET A 20 12.41 -13.30 -5.77
C MET A 20 11.16 -13.42 -4.90
N GLU A 21 10.61 -12.32 -4.39
CA GLU A 21 9.32 -12.32 -3.67
C GLU A 21 8.21 -12.91 -4.54
N GLU A 22 8.13 -12.48 -5.80
CA GLU A 22 7.16 -12.98 -6.77
C GLU A 22 7.44 -14.45 -7.13
N PHE A 23 8.70 -14.81 -7.36
CA PHE A 23 9.08 -16.19 -7.65
C PHE A 23 8.60 -17.13 -6.53
N VAL A 24 8.87 -16.78 -5.27
CA VAL A 24 8.44 -17.57 -4.10
C VAL A 24 6.92 -17.67 -4.06
N ALA A 25 6.21 -16.57 -4.32
CA ALA A 25 4.74 -16.56 -4.36
C ALA A 25 4.17 -17.51 -5.44
N TYR A 26 4.79 -17.56 -6.62
CA TYR A 26 4.30 -18.39 -7.73
C TYR A 26 4.72 -19.85 -7.63
N HIS A 27 5.92 -20.16 -7.13
CA HIS A 27 6.54 -21.48 -7.30
C HIS A 27 6.70 -22.30 -6.01
N ILE A 28 6.65 -21.69 -4.83
CA ILE A 28 6.90 -22.39 -3.56
C ILE A 28 5.59 -22.66 -2.82
N ASP A 29 5.18 -23.92 -2.70
CA ASP A 29 3.87 -24.31 -2.15
C ASP A 29 3.77 -24.36 -0.61
N GLU A 30 4.48 -23.47 0.09
CA GLU A 30 4.43 -23.40 1.56
C GLU A 30 3.41 -22.39 2.07
N GLN A 31 2.84 -22.61 3.26
CA GLN A 31 1.86 -21.68 3.84
C GLN A 31 2.45 -20.30 4.07
N ASP A 32 3.61 -20.24 4.72
CA ASP A 32 4.31 -19.02 5.11
C ASP A 32 5.81 -19.18 4.76
N CYS A 33 6.31 -18.29 3.91
CA CYS A 33 7.73 -18.17 3.56
C CYS A 33 8.30 -16.85 4.10
N PHE A 34 9.59 -16.85 4.43
CA PHE A 34 10.30 -15.67 4.89
C PHE A 34 11.74 -15.66 4.40
N PHE A 35 12.26 -14.50 4.05
CA PHE A 35 13.68 -14.32 3.84
C PHE A 35 14.10 -12.89 4.18
N MET A 36 15.38 -12.74 4.50
CA MET A 36 16.01 -11.45 4.73
C MET A 36 17.02 -11.15 3.64
N TRP A 37 17.12 -9.88 3.27
CA TRP A 37 18.05 -9.44 2.24
C TRP A 37 18.54 -8.03 2.53
N GLN A 38 19.64 -7.66 1.88
CA GLN A 38 20.33 -6.40 2.03
C GLN A 38 20.87 -5.99 0.67
N VAL A 39 21.03 -4.69 0.44
CA VAL A 39 21.45 -4.15 -0.85
C VAL A 39 22.49 -3.07 -0.69
N GLU A 40 23.25 -2.84 -1.76
CA GLU A 40 24.00 -1.59 -1.91
C GLU A 40 23.06 -0.37 -1.81
N PRO A 41 23.58 0.81 -1.42
CA PRO A 41 22.78 2.02 -1.26
C PRO A 41 21.77 2.22 -2.39
N SER A 42 20.49 2.18 -2.02
CA SER A 42 19.38 2.18 -2.97
C SER A 42 18.18 2.93 -2.42
N VAL A 43 17.47 3.65 -3.31
CA VAL A 43 16.16 4.24 -3.05
C VAL A 43 15.09 3.40 -3.74
N ILE A 44 14.01 3.15 -3.01
CA ILE A 44 12.86 2.36 -3.46
C ILE A 44 11.60 3.21 -3.38
N PHE A 45 10.98 3.50 -4.51
CA PHE A 45 9.72 4.24 -4.56
C PHE A 45 8.55 3.31 -4.91
N GLY A 46 7.37 3.64 -4.38
CA GLY A 46 6.17 2.82 -4.46
C GLY A 46 5.55 2.81 -5.86
N ARG A 47 4.67 1.84 -6.09
CA ARG A 47 4.01 1.61 -7.38
C ARG A 47 3.43 2.86 -8.04
N ASN A 48 2.78 3.72 -7.26
CA ASN A 48 2.05 4.89 -7.76
C ASN A 48 2.83 6.20 -7.54
N GLN A 49 4.09 6.15 -7.12
CA GLN A 49 4.89 7.36 -6.88
C GLN A 49 5.57 7.85 -8.16
N LEU A 50 5.75 9.16 -8.28
CA LEU A 50 6.57 9.76 -9.32
C LEU A 50 8.00 9.91 -8.81
N ILE A 51 8.98 9.43 -9.57
CA ILE A 51 10.38 9.36 -9.12
C ILE A 51 10.93 10.77 -8.89
N GLU A 52 10.56 11.73 -9.74
CA GLU A 52 10.94 13.14 -9.68
C GLU A 52 10.47 13.85 -8.40
N ASN A 53 9.36 13.39 -7.81
CA ASN A 53 8.79 13.99 -6.61
C ASN A 53 9.39 13.37 -5.33
N GLU A 54 9.89 12.15 -5.41
CA GLU A 54 10.24 11.36 -4.23
C GLU A 54 11.74 11.15 -4.08
N VAL A 55 12.50 11.21 -5.19
CA VAL A 55 13.91 10.86 -5.20
C VAL A 55 14.74 12.08 -5.59
N ASN A 56 15.73 12.38 -4.76
CA ASN A 56 16.72 13.39 -5.09
C ASN A 56 17.76 12.79 -6.06
N ILE A 57 17.41 12.77 -7.35
CA ILE A 57 18.23 12.17 -8.40
C ILE A 57 19.67 12.73 -8.45
N PRO A 58 19.91 14.06 -8.34
CA PRO A 58 21.26 14.59 -8.28
C PRO A 58 22.09 14.02 -7.11
N PHE A 59 21.51 14.00 -5.89
CA PHE A 59 22.19 13.43 -4.72
C PHE A 59 22.47 11.93 -4.92
N CYS A 60 21.48 11.17 -5.39
CA CYS A 60 21.64 9.74 -5.60
C CYS A 60 22.79 9.45 -6.59
N ARG A 61 22.87 10.19 -7.71
CA ARG A 61 23.97 10.05 -8.68
C ARG A 61 25.33 10.38 -8.08
N GLN A 62 25.42 11.46 -7.29
CA GLN A 62 26.67 11.88 -6.66
C GLN A 62 27.19 10.86 -5.64
N HIS A 63 26.29 10.20 -4.92
CA HIS A 63 26.62 9.23 -3.86
C HIS A 63 26.57 7.76 -4.31
N GLY A 64 26.37 7.50 -5.61
CA GLY A 64 26.32 6.13 -6.14
C GLY A 64 25.09 5.32 -5.68
N ILE A 65 24.00 5.99 -5.32
CA ILE A 65 22.77 5.39 -4.81
C ILE A 65 21.88 5.00 -6.00
N GLN A 66 21.47 3.73 -6.05
CA GLN A 66 20.61 3.19 -7.11
C GLN A 66 19.14 3.52 -6.87
N THR A 67 18.30 3.46 -7.90
CA THR A 67 16.86 3.79 -7.80
C THR A 67 15.99 2.70 -8.40
N PHE A 68 14.99 2.24 -7.67
CA PHE A 68 14.11 1.16 -8.08
C PHE A 68 12.64 1.46 -7.76
N ARG A 69 11.74 1.09 -8.68
CA ARG A 69 10.29 1.03 -8.39
C ARG A 69 9.94 -0.35 -7.82
N ARG A 70 8.97 -0.43 -6.92
CA ARG A 70 8.37 -1.70 -6.48
C ARG A 70 6.90 -1.81 -6.86
N LYS A 71 6.39 -3.04 -6.99
CA LYS A 71 4.97 -3.33 -7.29
C LYS A 71 4.04 -3.05 -6.10
N SER A 72 4.55 -3.03 -4.88
CA SER A 72 3.78 -2.65 -3.69
C SER A 72 3.54 -1.13 -3.61
N GLY A 73 2.47 -0.75 -2.93
CA GLY A 73 2.17 0.66 -2.65
C GLY A 73 3.04 1.22 -1.50
N GLY A 74 2.68 2.40 -1.00
CA GLY A 74 3.38 3.07 0.10
C GLY A 74 4.46 4.06 -0.35
N GLY A 75 5.16 4.65 0.61
CA GLY A 75 6.10 5.75 0.37
C GLY A 75 7.48 5.32 -0.13
N CYS A 76 8.32 6.33 -0.37
CA CYS A 76 9.71 6.15 -0.78
C CYS A 76 10.60 5.86 0.43
N VAL A 77 11.53 4.91 0.29
CA VAL A 77 12.45 4.49 1.35
C VAL A 77 13.87 4.35 0.81
N TYR A 78 14.85 4.47 1.69
CA TYR A 78 16.26 4.22 1.42
C TYR A 78 16.71 2.97 2.17
N ALA A 79 17.53 2.15 1.52
CA ALA A 79 18.11 0.94 2.08
C ALA A 79 19.60 0.85 1.71
N ASP A 80 20.40 0.28 2.60
CA ASP A 80 21.82 -0.01 2.42
C ASP A 80 22.18 -1.33 3.12
N MET A 81 23.47 -1.67 3.15
CA MET A 81 23.98 -2.89 3.78
C MET A 81 23.90 -2.88 5.31
N SER A 82 23.35 -1.83 5.92
CA SER A 82 23.00 -1.75 7.34
C SER A 82 21.49 -1.66 7.58
N ASN A 83 20.69 -1.77 6.52
CA ASN A 83 19.25 -1.97 6.58
C ASN A 83 18.93 -3.43 6.24
N VAL A 84 18.24 -4.13 7.14
CA VAL A 84 17.78 -5.50 6.83
C VAL A 84 16.38 -5.44 6.27
N MET A 85 16.22 -5.88 5.04
CA MET A 85 14.92 -6.01 4.40
C MET A 85 14.34 -7.38 4.75
N PHE A 86 13.05 -7.40 5.10
CA PHE A 86 12.29 -8.59 5.43
C PHE A 86 11.23 -8.82 4.35
N SER A 87 11.09 -10.04 3.88
CA SER A 87 10.01 -10.43 2.97
C SER A 87 9.27 -11.62 3.56
N TYR A 88 7.96 -11.49 3.72
CA TYR A 88 7.05 -12.50 4.23
C TYR A 88 5.95 -12.76 3.21
N ILE A 89 5.86 -14.01 2.74
CA ILE A 89 4.95 -14.42 1.67
C ILE A 89 4.01 -15.48 2.22
N THR A 90 2.70 -15.29 2.09
CA THR A 90 1.70 -16.19 2.70
C THR A 90 0.50 -16.46 1.79
N LYS A 91 -0.18 -17.59 2.01
CA LYS A 91 -1.47 -17.94 1.40
C LYS A 91 -2.67 -17.29 2.09
N ASP A 92 -2.48 -16.63 3.23
CA ASP A 92 -3.58 -15.95 3.94
C ASP A 92 -4.28 -14.97 2.98
N GLU A 93 -5.62 -14.96 2.93
CA GLU A 93 -6.39 -14.15 1.96
C GLU A 93 -6.77 -12.77 2.51
N ALA A 94 -6.93 -12.64 3.83
CA ALA A 94 -7.34 -11.41 4.48
C ALA A 94 -6.15 -10.45 4.70
N VAL A 95 -5.94 -9.52 3.77
CA VAL A 95 -4.85 -8.52 3.77
C VAL A 95 -4.61 -7.87 5.14
N GLY A 96 -5.66 -7.32 5.76
CA GLY A 96 -5.54 -6.62 7.05
C GLY A 96 -5.12 -7.55 8.20
N PHE A 97 -5.59 -8.80 8.17
CA PHE A 97 -5.20 -9.81 9.16
C PHE A 97 -3.74 -10.25 8.95
N THR A 98 -3.35 -10.55 7.70
CA THR A 98 -1.97 -10.90 7.34
C THR A 98 -0.98 -9.84 7.80
N PHE A 99 -1.32 -8.57 7.57
CA PHE A 99 -0.47 -7.45 7.94
C PHE A 99 -0.27 -7.35 9.46
N ASN A 100 -1.37 -7.40 10.22
CA ASN A 100 -1.32 -7.38 11.69
C ASN A 100 -0.56 -8.58 12.25
N LYS A 101 -0.76 -9.78 11.68
CA LYS A 101 -0.01 -11.00 12.03
C LYS A 101 1.49 -10.77 11.84
N TYR A 102 1.90 -10.29 10.67
CA TYR A 102 3.31 -10.02 10.35
C TYR A 102 3.97 -9.01 11.30
N ILE A 103 3.37 -7.84 11.50
CA ILE A 103 3.93 -6.80 12.37
C ILE A 103 4.09 -7.30 13.80
N ASN A 104 3.09 -8.02 14.33
CA ASN A 104 3.16 -8.58 15.66
C ASN A 104 4.25 -9.65 15.78
N MET A 105 4.49 -10.46 14.74
CA MET A 105 5.64 -11.39 14.73
C MET A 105 6.97 -10.64 14.85
N VAL A 106 7.17 -9.56 14.08
CA VAL A 106 8.39 -8.74 14.15
C VAL A 106 8.56 -8.12 15.54
N VAL A 107 7.49 -7.54 16.10
CA VAL A 107 7.49 -6.96 17.46
C VAL A 107 7.86 -8.00 18.52
N LEU A 108 7.29 -9.21 18.44
CA LEU A 108 7.58 -10.27 19.40
C LEU A 108 9.04 -10.73 19.34
N VAL A 109 9.63 -10.80 18.15
CA VAL A 109 11.06 -11.12 18.00
C VAL A 109 11.94 -10.05 18.64
N LEU A 110 11.65 -8.77 18.40
CA LEU A 110 12.40 -7.67 19.02
C LEU A 110 12.27 -7.68 20.55
N ARG A 111 11.07 -7.96 21.08
CA ARG A 111 10.86 -8.11 22.52
C ARG A 111 11.61 -9.29 23.12
N LYS A 112 11.67 -10.43 22.42
CA LYS A 112 12.50 -11.57 22.84
C LYS A 112 14.00 -11.24 22.87
N MET A 113 14.45 -10.30 22.05
CA MET A 113 15.81 -9.77 22.08
C MET A 113 16.06 -8.79 23.23
N GLY A 114 15.01 -8.39 23.96
CA GLY A 114 15.08 -7.41 25.06
C GLY A 114 14.75 -5.98 24.65
N VAL A 115 14.23 -5.75 23.44
CA VAL A 115 13.87 -4.42 22.94
C VAL A 115 12.36 -4.19 23.07
N ASP A 116 11.93 -3.14 23.77
CA ASP A 116 10.49 -2.78 23.91
C ASP A 116 9.94 -2.17 22.61
N ALA A 117 9.75 -3.03 21.61
CA ALA A 117 9.12 -2.66 20.34
C ALA A 117 7.58 -2.63 20.45
N LYS A 118 6.95 -1.75 19.68
CA LYS A 118 5.49 -1.61 19.58
C LYS A 118 5.06 -1.48 18.12
N ALA A 119 3.94 -2.09 17.78
CA ALA A 119 3.24 -1.85 16.53
C ALA A 119 2.46 -0.53 16.64
N THR A 120 2.57 0.37 15.67
CA THR A 120 1.76 1.60 15.64
C THR A 120 1.24 1.90 14.26
N GLY A 121 0.02 2.47 14.20
CA GLY A 121 -0.64 2.76 12.94
C GLY A 121 -0.89 1.49 12.13
N ARG A 122 -0.91 1.62 10.80
CA ARG A 122 -1.07 0.47 9.92
C ARG A 122 0.24 -0.25 9.66
N ASN A 123 1.38 0.44 9.54
CA ASN A 123 2.56 -0.12 8.86
C ASN A 123 3.89 -0.07 9.64
N ASP A 124 3.92 0.48 10.85
CA ASP A 124 5.17 0.88 11.50
C ASP A 124 5.48 0.08 12.76
N VAL A 125 6.77 -0.25 12.94
CA VAL A 125 7.31 -0.73 14.22
C VAL A 125 8.12 0.39 14.85
N MET A 126 7.85 0.64 16.12
CA MET A 126 8.44 1.75 16.88
C MET A 126 9.20 1.22 18.09
N ILE A 127 10.27 1.93 18.46
CA ILE A 127 10.99 1.80 19.74
C ILE A 127 11.08 3.20 20.32
N ASP A 128 10.69 3.37 21.59
CA ASP A 128 10.65 4.68 22.28
C ASP A 128 9.95 5.79 21.47
N GLY A 129 8.85 5.43 20.80
CA GLY A 129 8.06 6.37 20.00
C GLY A 129 8.71 6.79 18.68
N ARG A 130 9.82 6.16 18.27
CA ARG A 130 10.52 6.41 17.01
C ARG A 130 10.49 5.18 16.11
N LYS A 131 10.33 5.40 14.81
CA LYS A 131 10.18 4.34 13.80
C LYS A 131 11.50 3.63 13.53
N VAL A 132 11.49 2.30 13.61
CA VAL A 132 12.64 1.44 13.26
C VAL A 132 12.36 0.57 12.03
N SER A 133 11.09 0.39 11.67
CA SER A 133 10.66 -0.41 10.53
C SER A 133 9.46 0.21 9.83
N GLY A 134 9.48 0.23 8.50
CA GLY A 134 8.33 0.56 7.66
C GLY A 134 7.99 -0.59 6.73
N ASN A 135 6.70 -0.89 6.60
CA ASN A 135 6.23 -2.08 5.89
C ASN A 135 5.25 -1.71 4.77
N ALA A 136 5.32 -2.46 3.69
CA ALA A 136 4.43 -2.34 2.54
C ALA A 136 3.90 -3.70 2.13
N PHE A 137 2.77 -3.68 1.44
CA PHE A 137 1.98 -4.85 1.13
C PHE A 137 1.70 -4.93 -0.37
N TYR A 138 1.73 -6.14 -0.91
CA TYR A 138 1.32 -6.42 -2.28
C TYR A 138 0.64 -7.79 -2.37
N HIS A 139 -0.52 -7.83 -3.03
CA HIS A 139 -1.21 -9.07 -3.34
C HIS A 139 -0.95 -9.46 -4.80
N ILE A 140 -0.64 -10.74 -5.01
CA ILE A 140 -0.46 -11.34 -6.33
C ILE A 140 -1.53 -12.39 -6.55
N ALA A 141 -2.34 -12.21 -7.58
CA ALA A 141 -3.29 -13.22 -8.03
C ALA A 141 -2.54 -14.41 -8.67
N GLN A 142 -2.95 -15.63 -8.37
CA GLN A 142 -2.48 -16.78 -9.13
C GLN A 142 -3.21 -16.84 -10.48
N ARG A 143 -2.46 -17.04 -11.56
CA ARG A 143 -3.03 -17.17 -12.91
C ARG A 143 -3.96 -18.38 -12.96
N GLY A 144 -5.18 -18.17 -13.47
CA GLY A 144 -6.13 -19.24 -13.79
C GLY A 144 -7.03 -19.73 -12.64
N LYS A 145 -6.97 -19.10 -11.46
CA LYS A 145 -7.84 -19.44 -10.32
C LYS A 145 -8.37 -18.16 -9.66
N ALA A 146 -9.57 -17.74 -10.07
CA ALA A 146 -10.27 -16.61 -9.47
C ALA A 146 -10.43 -16.82 -7.95
N GLY A 147 -10.10 -15.79 -7.17
CA GLY A 147 -10.13 -15.85 -5.69
C GLY A 147 -8.89 -16.47 -5.02
N SER A 148 -7.87 -16.89 -5.78
CA SER A 148 -6.61 -17.40 -5.20
C SER A 148 -5.43 -16.47 -5.49
N GLY A 149 -4.57 -16.30 -4.49
CA GLY A 149 -3.39 -15.45 -4.61
C GLY A 149 -2.46 -15.59 -3.41
N ARG A 150 -1.42 -14.77 -3.40
CA ARG A 150 -0.44 -14.70 -2.33
C ARG A 150 -0.32 -13.27 -1.85
N ASN A 151 -0.17 -13.14 -0.54
CA ASN A 151 0.11 -11.89 0.11
C ASN A 151 1.62 -11.78 0.35
N ILE A 152 2.23 -10.71 -0.13
CA ILE A 152 3.62 -10.35 0.11
C ILE A 152 3.63 -9.13 1.03
N VAL A 153 4.20 -9.30 2.21
CA VAL A 153 4.56 -8.21 3.11
C VAL A 153 6.06 -8.05 3.04
N HIS A 154 6.54 -6.86 2.74
CA HIS A 154 7.95 -6.56 2.90
C HIS A 154 8.18 -5.33 3.76
N GLY A 155 9.33 -5.33 4.43
CA GLY A 155 9.61 -4.40 5.51
C GLY A 155 11.07 -4.03 5.55
N THR A 156 11.33 -2.81 6.02
CA THR A 156 12.68 -2.39 6.40
C THR A 156 12.92 -2.70 7.87
N MET A 157 14.16 -2.95 8.26
CA MET A 157 14.62 -2.91 9.64
C MET A 157 15.88 -2.07 9.70
N LEU A 158 15.73 -0.82 10.17
CA LEU A 158 16.80 0.16 10.23
C LEU A 158 17.75 -0.23 11.37
N TYR A 159 18.80 -0.99 11.04
CA TYR A 159 19.74 -1.48 12.04
C TYR A 159 20.83 -0.46 12.32
N ASP A 160 21.59 -0.08 11.30
CA ASP A 160 22.61 0.99 11.35
C ASP A 160 22.66 1.78 10.04
N THR A 161 21.49 2.10 9.49
CA THR A 161 21.36 2.75 8.18
C THR A 161 22.02 4.13 8.17
N ASP A 162 22.68 4.46 7.06
CA ASP A 162 23.28 5.78 6.85
C ASP A 162 22.18 6.85 6.79
N MET A 163 22.06 7.62 7.87
CA MET A 163 21.04 8.65 8.03
C MET A 163 21.29 9.88 7.14
N GLU A 164 22.53 10.12 6.71
CA GLU A 164 22.84 11.21 5.78
C GLU A 164 22.36 10.85 4.38
N ASN A 165 22.72 9.65 3.90
CA ASN A 165 22.24 9.15 2.62
C ASN A 165 20.72 8.97 2.60
N MET A 166 20.12 8.45 3.67
CA MET A 166 18.66 8.31 3.76
C MET A 166 17.92 9.64 3.59
N VAL A 167 18.40 10.69 4.28
CA VAL A 167 17.76 12.01 4.21
C VAL A 167 18.08 12.71 2.90
N GLY A 168 19.29 12.57 2.39
CA GLY A 168 19.73 13.24 1.17
C GLY A 168 19.11 12.64 -0.09
N ALA A 169 18.87 11.33 -0.10
CA ALA A 169 18.40 10.58 -1.27
C ALA A 169 16.89 10.70 -1.52
N ILE A 170 16.10 11.01 -0.49
CA ILE A 170 14.63 11.09 -0.56
C ILE A 170 14.20 12.55 -0.49
N THR A 171 13.38 13.00 -1.45
CA THR A 171 12.78 14.33 -1.44
C THR A 171 11.71 14.39 -0.34
N PRO A 172 11.75 15.37 0.58
CA PRO A 172 10.66 15.57 1.53
C PRO A 172 9.38 15.93 0.78
N SER A 173 8.26 15.26 1.07
CA SER A 173 6.96 15.66 0.51
C SER A 173 6.64 17.12 0.84
N ASP A 174 5.98 17.86 -0.06
CA ASP A 174 5.65 19.28 0.12
C ASP A 174 4.86 19.57 1.42
N ALA A 175 4.06 18.61 1.90
CA ALA A 175 3.40 18.70 3.20
C ALA A 175 4.38 18.76 4.41
N LYS A 176 5.61 18.26 4.26
CA LYS A 176 6.69 18.36 5.26
C LYS A 176 7.50 19.65 5.14
N LEU A 177 7.46 20.33 3.99
CA LEU A 177 8.14 21.60 3.76
C LEU A 177 7.49 22.77 4.52
N VAL A 178 6.20 22.66 4.88
CA VAL A 178 5.46 23.75 5.55
C VAL A 178 5.67 23.82 7.06
N SER A 179 6.46 22.94 7.72
CA SER A 179 6.75 23.24 9.15
C SER A 179 8.07 22.80 9.78
N LYS A 180 8.78 21.74 9.39
CA LYS A 180 10.02 21.37 10.13
C LYS A 180 11.02 20.62 9.26
N GLY A 181 12.17 21.24 8.97
CA GLY A 181 13.25 20.74 8.10
C GLY A 181 13.90 19.41 8.51
N VAL A 182 15.09 19.11 7.94
CA VAL A 182 15.88 17.85 8.09
C VAL A 182 15.96 17.32 9.53
N ALA A 183 15.98 18.20 10.54
CA ALA A 183 15.95 17.83 11.95
C ALA A 183 14.69 17.03 12.38
N SER A 184 13.53 17.23 11.73
CA SER A 184 12.25 16.60 12.12
C SER A 184 12.09 15.15 11.66
N VAL A 185 12.83 14.73 10.64
CA VAL A 185 12.87 13.33 10.19
C VAL A 185 13.77 12.52 11.13
N ARG A 186 14.93 13.07 11.52
CA ARG A 186 15.81 12.48 12.54
C ARG A 186 15.09 12.25 13.86
N GLN A 187 14.20 13.15 14.28
CA GLN A 187 13.42 12.99 15.52
C GLN A 187 12.41 11.84 15.47
N ARG A 188 12.02 11.34 14.29
CA ARG A 188 10.96 10.33 14.12
C ARG A 188 11.48 8.92 13.85
N ILE A 189 12.76 8.75 13.56
CA ILE A 189 13.38 7.47 13.19
C ILE A 189 14.41 7.05 14.23
N ALA A 190 14.50 5.75 14.53
CA ALA A 190 15.47 5.12 15.42
C ALA A 190 16.25 4.03 14.66
N LEU A 191 17.48 3.78 15.09
CA LEU A 191 18.32 2.68 14.60
C LEU A 191 18.35 1.57 15.65
N LEU A 192 18.14 0.33 15.24
CA LEU A 192 18.06 -0.80 16.18
C LEU A 192 19.36 -0.99 16.97
N LYS A 193 20.52 -0.67 16.38
CA LYS A 193 21.82 -0.77 17.08
C LYS A 193 21.88 0.04 18.37
N ASP A 194 21.08 1.11 18.49
CA ASP A 194 21.09 1.97 19.67
C ASP A 194 20.34 1.33 20.86
N TYR A 195 19.63 0.22 20.60
CA TYR A 195 18.78 -0.49 21.56
C TYR A 195 19.23 -1.92 21.81
N THR A 196 20.33 -2.36 21.20
CA THR A 196 20.86 -3.72 21.36
C THR A 196 22.38 -3.76 21.25
N THR A 197 23.01 -4.67 21.98
CA THR A 197 24.44 -4.97 21.83
C THR A 197 24.70 -6.07 20.80
N MET A 198 23.64 -6.69 20.27
CA MET A 198 23.73 -7.78 19.31
C MET A 198 24.14 -7.25 17.94
N GLY A 199 25.23 -7.75 17.36
CA GLY A 199 25.70 -7.37 16.02
C GLY A 199 24.72 -7.74 14.91
N LEU A 200 24.85 -7.11 13.74
CA LEU A 200 23.93 -7.31 12.60
C LEU A 200 23.82 -8.78 12.13
N GLY A 201 24.95 -9.50 12.10
CA GLY A 201 24.98 -10.92 11.77
C GLY A 201 24.20 -11.77 12.77
N ASP A 202 24.44 -11.55 14.06
CA ASP A 202 23.75 -12.25 15.15
C ASP A 202 22.26 -11.88 15.17
N PHE A 203 21.91 -10.63 14.87
CA PHE A 203 20.53 -10.19 14.73
C PHE A 203 19.80 -10.99 13.64
N LYS A 204 20.39 -11.11 12.44
CA LYS A 204 19.81 -11.92 11.36
C LYS A 204 19.65 -13.39 11.79
N ALA A 205 20.66 -13.98 12.43
CA ALA A 205 20.60 -15.35 12.94
C ALA A 205 19.49 -15.52 14.02
N PHE A 206 19.34 -14.54 14.90
CA PHE A 206 18.32 -14.52 15.94
C PHE A 206 16.91 -14.42 15.36
N VAL A 207 16.70 -13.54 14.39
CA VAL A 207 15.40 -13.40 13.68
C VAL A 207 15.04 -14.71 12.98
N ARG A 208 15.98 -15.29 12.21
CA ARG A 208 15.77 -16.57 11.51
C ARG A 208 15.38 -17.68 12.47
N SER A 209 16.12 -17.87 13.56
CA SER A 209 15.87 -18.94 14.54
C SER A 209 14.56 -18.77 15.33
N ASN A 210 14.06 -17.54 15.48
CA ASN A 210 12.81 -17.27 16.21
C ASN A 210 11.55 -17.24 15.32
N LEU A 211 11.69 -16.96 14.01
CA LEU A 211 10.56 -16.93 13.07
C LEU A 211 10.42 -18.24 12.29
N CYS A 212 11.53 -18.89 11.95
CA CYS A 212 11.55 -19.99 11.01
C CYS A 212 11.80 -21.34 11.71
N ASN A 213 11.17 -22.38 11.18
CA ASN A 213 11.26 -23.76 11.70
C ASN A 213 11.76 -24.76 10.65
N GLY A 214 12.32 -24.27 9.56
CA GLY A 214 12.82 -25.06 8.44
C GLY A 214 13.18 -24.16 7.29
N GLU A 215 13.79 -24.73 6.26
CA GLU A 215 14.43 -23.97 5.18
C GLU A 215 14.13 -24.59 3.83
N ILE A 216 14.11 -23.74 2.81
CA ILE A 216 14.04 -24.14 1.41
C ILE A 216 15.21 -23.47 0.70
N HIS A 217 16.08 -24.31 0.14
CA HIS A 217 17.23 -23.87 -0.64
C HIS A 217 16.82 -23.77 -2.11
N LEU A 218 16.86 -22.56 -2.65
CA LEU A 218 16.65 -22.34 -4.08
C LEU A 218 17.84 -22.89 -4.87
N THR A 219 17.54 -23.41 -6.06
CA THR A 219 18.51 -23.95 -7.01
C THR A 219 19.06 -22.84 -7.92
N HIS A 220 20.13 -23.15 -8.65
CA HIS A 220 20.64 -22.26 -9.71
C HIS A 220 19.63 -22.02 -10.84
N ASP A 221 18.76 -23.00 -11.10
CA ASP A 221 17.68 -22.87 -12.09
C ASP A 221 16.62 -21.88 -11.59
N ASP A 222 16.23 -21.96 -10.31
CA ASP A 222 15.31 -21.01 -9.68
C ASP A 222 15.86 -19.58 -9.75
N VAL A 223 17.16 -19.42 -9.48
CA VAL A 223 17.86 -18.12 -9.61
C VAL A 223 17.77 -17.59 -11.04
N SER A 224 17.95 -18.45 -12.04
CA SER A 224 17.85 -18.04 -13.45
C SER A 224 16.44 -17.56 -13.81
N VAL A 225 15.40 -18.20 -13.25
CA VAL A 225 14.01 -17.73 -13.41
C VAL A 225 13.80 -16.38 -12.73
N ILE A 226 14.35 -16.17 -11.53
CA ILE A 226 14.27 -14.88 -10.82
C ILE A 226 14.95 -13.78 -11.63
N GLU A 227 16.12 -14.05 -12.21
CA GLU A 227 16.85 -13.08 -13.05
C GLU A 227 16.08 -12.76 -14.34
N GLU A 228 15.32 -13.71 -14.89
CA GLU A 228 14.41 -13.43 -16.00
C GLU A 228 13.25 -12.51 -15.57
N MET A 229 12.62 -12.79 -14.43
CA MET A 229 11.55 -11.97 -13.85
C MET A 229 12.05 -10.56 -13.48
N GLU A 230 13.30 -10.43 -13.05
CA GLU A 230 13.95 -9.15 -12.71
C GLU A 230 13.95 -8.16 -13.88
N LYS A 231 13.99 -8.64 -15.13
CA LYS A 231 14.03 -7.77 -16.32
C LYS A 231 12.86 -6.79 -16.39
N GLU A 232 11.66 -7.18 -15.91
CA GLU A 232 10.50 -6.28 -15.84
C GLU A 232 10.81 -5.09 -14.92
N TYR A 233 11.37 -5.34 -13.73
CA TYR A 233 11.72 -4.31 -12.75
C TYR A 233 12.78 -3.31 -13.26
N LEU A 234 13.59 -3.73 -14.23
CA LEU A 234 14.64 -2.92 -14.83
C LEU A 234 14.19 -2.20 -16.12
N SER A 235 12.97 -2.45 -16.59
CA SER A 235 12.45 -1.81 -17.80
C SER A 235 12.05 -0.35 -17.53
N ASP A 236 12.31 0.53 -18.50
CA ASP A 236 11.88 1.93 -18.44
C ASP A 236 10.35 2.04 -18.31
N ASP A 237 9.61 1.15 -18.97
CA ASP A 237 8.15 1.09 -18.88
C ASP A 237 7.69 0.84 -17.44
N PHE A 238 8.35 -0.07 -16.71
CA PHE A 238 8.01 -0.30 -15.32
C PHE A 238 8.48 0.85 -14.41
N ILE A 239 9.72 1.32 -14.58
CA ILE A 239 10.32 2.34 -13.72
C ILE A 239 9.59 3.68 -13.88
N TYR A 240 9.30 4.10 -15.11
CA TYR A 240 8.74 5.42 -15.42
C TYR A 240 7.26 5.40 -15.79
N GLY A 241 6.69 4.24 -16.12
CA GLY A 241 5.24 4.02 -16.18
C GLY A 241 4.49 5.09 -16.97
N LYS A 242 4.77 5.19 -18.28
CA LYS A 242 3.99 6.03 -19.18
C LYS A 242 2.73 5.30 -19.62
N ASP A 243 1.61 6.02 -19.78
CA ASP A 243 0.44 5.47 -20.46
C ASP A 243 0.76 5.17 -21.95
N LYS A 244 -0.20 4.59 -22.66
CA LYS A 244 -0.09 4.29 -24.11
C LYS A 244 0.27 5.50 -24.99
N ASN A 245 0.13 6.72 -24.49
CA ASN A 245 0.41 7.98 -25.18
C ASN A 245 1.73 8.63 -24.71
N GLY A 246 2.48 7.99 -23.81
CA GLY A 246 3.73 8.53 -23.29
C GLY A 246 3.55 9.49 -22.11
N ASN A 247 2.33 9.64 -21.58
CA ASN A 247 2.04 10.55 -20.47
C ASN A 247 2.31 9.86 -19.14
N TYR A 248 2.78 10.63 -18.16
CA TYR A 248 2.87 10.18 -16.78
C TYR A 248 1.48 10.01 -16.18
N ARG A 249 1.35 9.09 -15.21
CA ARG A 249 0.11 8.93 -14.45
C ARG A 249 -0.17 10.20 -13.64
N GLU A 250 -1.28 10.86 -13.94
CA GLU A 250 -1.76 12.00 -13.19
C GLU A 250 -2.12 11.57 -11.76
N LEU A 251 -1.57 12.26 -10.76
CA LEU A 251 -1.84 11.99 -9.35
C LEU A 251 -3.09 12.72 -8.84
N HIS A 252 -3.69 13.56 -9.68
CA HIS A 252 -4.83 14.44 -9.38
C HIS A 252 -4.66 15.25 -8.09
N THR A 253 -3.42 15.62 -7.74
CA THR A 253 -3.13 16.32 -6.48
C THR A 253 -3.62 17.75 -6.47
N LYS A 254 -3.63 18.42 -7.63
CA LYS A 254 -4.17 19.78 -7.76
C LYS A 254 -5.68 19.75 -7.66
N GLU A 255 -6.30 18.83 -8.39
CA GLU A 255 -7.75 18.62 -8.40
C GLU A 255 -8.25 18.19 -7.02
N ALA A 256 -7.51 17.33 -6.32
CA ALA A 256 -7.81 16.97 -4.93
C ALA A 256 -7.68 18.16 -3.98
N ALA A 257 -6.68 19.04 -4.17
CA ALA A 257 -6.56 20.26 -3.38
C ALA A 257 -7.69 21.26 -3.71
N GLU A 258 -8.07 21.37 -4.99
CA GLU A 258 -9.21 22.20 -5.44
C GLU A 258 -10.56 21.68 -4.94
N ALA A 259 -10.69 20.36 -4.70
CA ALA A 259 -11.88 19.74 -4.13
C ALA A 259 -12.05 19.99 -2.63
N ILE A 260 -10.98 20.32 -1.91
CA ILE A 260 -11.01 20.49 -0.45
C ILE A 260 -11.43 21.92 -0.12
N ASP A 261 -12.52 22.05 0.61
CA ASP A 261 -12.83 23.30 1.31
C ASP A 261 -11.93 23.44 2.54
N TYR A 262 -10.99 24.39 2.49
CA TYR A 262 -10.06 24.69 3.59
C TYR A 262 -10.67 25.61 4.65
N THR A 263 -11.93 26.00 4.50
CA THR A 263 -12.63 26.84 5.47
C THR A 263 -12.91 26.05 6.74
N VAL A 264 -12.46 26.57 7.89
CA VAL A 264 -12.79 26.00 9.20
C VAL A 264 -14.19 26.50 9.58
N LEU A 265 -15.14 25.58 9.70
CA LEU A 265 -16.51 25.87 10.08
C LEU A 265 -16.75 25.51 11.55
N ASP A 266 -17.62 26.28 12.22
CA ASP A 266 -18.05 25.99 13.59
C ASP A 266 -18.94 24.72 13.65
N ASP A 267 -19.63 24.40 12.55
CA ASP A 267 -20.35 23.14 12.33
C ASP A 267 -20.08 22.64 10.90
N TYR A 268 -19.71 21.36 10.76
CA TYR A 268 -19.43 20.72 9.48
C TYR A 268 -20.64 19.98 8.89
N ARG A 269 -21.79 20.04 9.57
CA ARG A 269 -23.04 19.47 9.04
C ARG A 269 -23.53 20.31 7.87
N THR A 270 -23.85 19.62 6.78
CA THR A 270 -24.59 20.22 5.67
C THR A 270 -26.05 20.33 6.06
N ASP A 271 -26.57 21.55 6.13
CA ASP A 271 -28.00 21.79 6.29
C ASP A 271 -28.73 21.55 4.96
N TYR A 272 -29.81 20.78 5.01
CA TYR A 272 -30.70 20.54 3.89
C TYR A 272 -32.12 20.28 4.39
N GLU A 273 -33.11 20.58 3.56
CA GLU A 273 -34.50 20.23 3.84
C GLU A 273 -34.74 18.77 3.45
N ALA A 274 -34.96 17.91 4.45
CA ALA A 274 -35.19 16.50 4.19
C ALA A 274 -36.54 16.28 3.50
N LYS A 275 -36.50 15.57 2.36
CA LYS A 275 -37.69 15.18 1.60
C LYS A 275 -37.72 13.67 1.41
N LYS A 276 -38.91 13.10 1.47
CA LYS A 276 -39.13 11.68 1.19
C LYS A 276 -39.31 11.47 -0.31
N ASN A 277 -38.73 10.40 -0.84
CA ASN A 277 -38.88 9.98 -2.23
C ASN A 277 -38.56 11.10 -3.24
N GLU A 278 -37.53 11.90 -2.95
CA GLU A 278 -37.00 12.95 -3.82
C GLU A 278 -35.49 13.04 -3.61
N ALA A 279 -34.77 13.38 -4.68
CA ALA A 279 -33.36 13.73 -4.61
C ALA A 279 -33.19 15.10 -3.94
N VAL A 280 -32.44 15.17 -2.84
CA VAL A 280 -32.05 16.44 -2.24
C VAL A 280 -30.57 16.66 -2.48
N GLN A 281 -30.22 17.55 -3.40
CA GLN A 281 -28.83 17.88 -3.69
C GLN A 281 -28.16 18.51 -2.46
N LEU A 282 -27.06 17.92 -2.00
CA LEU A 282 -26.27 18.42 -0.88
C LEU A 282 -25.14 19.34 -1.35
N VAL A 283 -24.47 18.94 -2.43
CA VAL A 283 -23.36 19.70 -3.01
C VAL A 283 -23.28 19.40 -4.51
N SER A 284 -22.94 20.42 -5.28
CA SER A 284 -22.56 20.28 -6.68
C SER A 284 -21.42 21.24 -6.96
N CYS A 285 -20.31 20.69 -7.44
CA CYS A 285 -19.11 21.45 -7.82
C CYS A 285 -18.57 20.88 -9.14
N PRO A 286 -17.54 21.51 -9.75
CA PRO A 286 -16.96 21.03 -11.02
C PRO A 286 -16.38 19.61 -10.98
N LEU A 287 -16.24 19.01 -9.79
CA LEU A 287 -15.57 17.73 -9.58
C LEU A 287 -16.53 16.59 -9.24
N PHE A 288 -17.69 16.90 -8.65
CA PHE A 288 -18.73 15.92 -8.35
C PHE A 288 -20.04 16.60 -7.95
N THR A 289 -21.11 15.83 -8.03
CA THR A 289 -22.42 16.14 -7.46
C THR A 289 -22.81 15.04 -6.47
N THR A 290 -23.32 15.45 -5.30
CA THR A 290 -23.84 14.54 -4.29
C THR A 290 -25.26 14.94 -3.91
N ALA A 291 -26.17 13.98 -3.95
CA ALA A 291 -27.53 14.10 -3.46
C ALA A 291 -27.79 13.09 -2.34
N VAL A 292 -28.75 13.40 -1.46
CA VAL A 292 -29.30 12.46 -0.49
C VAL A 292 -30.71 12.07 -0.89
N TYR A 293 -30.99 10.79 -0.77
CA TYR A 293 -32.32 10.20 -0.96
C TYR A 293 -32.76 9.59 0.36
N ASP A 294 -34.04 9.77 0.69
CA ASP A 294 -34.68 9.10 1.83
C ASP A 294 -35.96 8.44 1.33
N LEU A 295 -35.85 7.15 0.98
CA LEU A 295 -36.89 6.39 0.32
C LEU A 295 -37.71 5.57 1.33
N ASN A 296 -39.02 5.56 1.14
CA ASN A 296 -39.94 4.55 1.68
C ASN A 296 -40.85 3.96 0.58
N GLU A 297 -40.68 4.42 -0.66
CA GLU A 297 -41.32 3.90 -1.86
C GLU A 297 -40.23 3.55 -2.88
N ALA A 298 -40.54 2.59 -3.76
CA ALA A 298 -39.60 2.20 -4.80
C ALA A 298 -39.42 3.33 -5.83
N MET A 299 -38.18 3.66 -6.16
CA MET A 299 -37.81 4.71 -7.10
C MET A 299 -36.90 4.16 -8.18
N THR A 300 -37.10 4.58 -9.42
CA THR A 300 -36.15 4.35 -10.52
C THR A 300 -35.26 5.57 -10.65
N LEU A 301 -33.95 5.34 -10.59
CA LEU A 301 -32.91 6.33 -10.85
C LEU A 301 -32.43 6.15 -12.29
N ASP A 302 -32.33 7.26 -13.03
CA ASP A 302 -31.93 7.30 -14.43
C ASP A 302 -30.60 8.04 -14.56
N TYR A 303 -29.64 7.35 -15.16
CA TYR A 303 -28.26 7.76 -15.38
C TYR A 303 -27.88 7.70 -16.85
N SER A 304 -28.84 7.53 -17.76
CA SER A 304 -28.58 7.41 -19.20
C SER A 304 -27.84 8.61 -19.80
N ASP A 305 -27.95 9.78 -19.18
CA ASP A 305 -27.25 11.01 -19.57
C ASP A 305 -25.89 11.21 -18.85
N LEU A 306 -25.47 10.29 -17.97
CA LEU A 306 -24.20 10.36 -17.23
C LEU A 306 -23.10 9.51 -17.89
N ASP A 307 -21.98 10.15 -18.24
CA ASP A 307 -20.75 9.46 -18.71
C ASP A 307 -19.79 9.20 -17.54
N SER A 308 -20.33 8.67 -16.45
CA SER A 308 -19.67 8.62 -15.15
C SER A 308 -20.22 7.45 -14.34
N PHE A 309 -19.37 6.84 -13.51
CA PHE A 309 -19.86 5.82 -12.58
C PHE A 309 -20.58 6.51 -11.41
N VAL A 310 -21.60 5.85 -10.86
CA VAL A 310 -22.38 6.38 -9.73
C VAL A 310 -22.07 5.59 -8.48
N ILE A 311 -21.86 6.27 -7.35
CA ILE A 311 -21.67 5.65 -6.04
C ILE A 311 -22.95 5.86 -5.22
N LEU A 312 -23.54 4.77 -4.74
CA LEU A 312 -24.61 4.79 -3.76
C LEU A 312 -24.08 4.38 -2.39
N ILE A 313 -24.30 5.19 -1.36
CA ILE A 313 -23.80 4.96 0.01
C ILE A 313 -24.98 4.89 0.97
N ALA A 314 -25.28 3.71 1.50
CA ALA A 314 -26.40 3.54 2.42
C ALA A 314 -26.05 4.12 3.81
N LEU A 315 -26.78 5.16 4.19
CA LEU A 315 -26.62 5.86 5.47
C LEU A 315 -27.48 5.25 6.58
N LYS A 316 -28.65 4.68 6.23
CA LYS A 316 -29.59 4.10 7.18
C LYS A 316 -30.61 3.20 6.48
N GLY A 317 -31.04 2.14 7.15
CA GLY A 317 -32.12 1.29 6.69
C GLY A 317 -31.65 0.20 5.72
N GLU A 318 -32.59 -0.40 5.02
CA GLU A 318 -32.34 -1.53 4.12
C GLU A 318 -33.28 -1.55 2.92
N GLY A 319 -32.77 -2.09 1.82
CA GLY A 319 -33.47 -2.20 0.57
C GLY A 319 -32.75 -3.10 -0.42
N GLU A 320 -33.22 -3.04 -1.65
CA GLU A 320 -32.71 -3.79 -2.79
C GLU A 320 -32.51 -2.85 -3.97
N ILE A 321 -31.45 -3.10 -4.73
CA ILE A 321 -31.18 -2.48 -6.02
C ILE A 321 -31.42 -3.53 -7.10
N LEU A 322 -32.32 -3.23 -8.03
CA LEU A 322 -32.57 -3.99 -9.23
C LEU A 322 -31.94 -3.26 -10.43
N THR A 323 -30.99 -3.91 -11.09
CA THR A 323 -30.35 -3.39 -12.30
C THR A 323 -31.22 -3.61 -13.55
N ALA A 324 -30.92 -2.89 -14.63
CA ALA A 324 -31.55 -3.14 -15.92
C ALA A 324 -31.33 -4.56 -16.48
N SER A 325 -30.27 -5.26 -16.06
CA SER A 325 -30.01 -6.68 -16.40
C SER A 325 -30.94 -7.66 -15.66
N GLY A 326 -31.72 -7.17 -14.68
CA GLY A 326 -32.60 -7.99 -13.84
C GLY A 326 -31.89 -8.58 -12.61
N GLU A 327 -30.65 -8.17 -12.33
CA GLU A 327 -29.91 -8.61 -11.16
C GLU A 327 -30.34 -7.80 -9.93
N THR A 328 -30.49 -8.49 -8.79
CA THR A 328 -30.90 -7.87 -7.53
C THR A 328 -29.77 -7.95 -6.51
N HIS A 329 -29.48 -6.83 -5.87
CA HIS A 329 -28.45 -6.70 -4.85
C HIS A 329 -29.04 -6.13 -3.57
N SER A 330 -28.68 -6.70 -2.42
CA SER A 330 -28.99 -6.08 -1.13
C SER A 330 -28.27 -4.76 -0.99
N PHE A 331 -28.92 -3.77 -0.38
CA PHE A 331 -28.34 -2.48 -0.09
C PHE A 331 -28.81 -2.03 1.29
N ARG A 332 -27.90 -2.03 2.27
CA ARG A 332 -28.22 -1.71 3.68
C ARG A 332 -27.18 -0.80 4.30
N GLU A 333 -27.54 -0.19 5.42
CA GLU A 333 -26.68 0.72 6.20
C GLU A 333 -25.23 0.26 6.30
N GLY A 334 -24.31 1.14 5.91
CA GLY A 334 -22.86 0.90 5.92
C GLY A 334 -22.32 0.26 4.63
N GLU A 335 -23.18 -0.13 3.69
CA GLU A 335 -22.77 -0.64 2.38
C GLU A 335 -22.65 0.48 1.34
N CYS A 336 -21.73 0.28 0.39
CA CYS A 336 -21.59 1.13 -0.79
C CYS A 336 -21.74 0.28 -2.05
N VAL A 337 -22.44 0.80 -3.05
CA VAL A 337 -22.62 0.18 -4.35
C VAL A 337 -22.03 1.10 -5.41
N LEU A 338 -21.18 0.55 -6.28
CA LEU A 338 -20.62 1.27 -7.43
C LEU A 338 -21.33 0.79 -8.69
N LEU A 339 -22.02 1.70 -9.34
CA LEU A 339 -22.71 1.48 -10.61
C LEU A 339 -21.78 1.91 -11.75
N PRO A 340 -21.41 1.02 -12.68
CA PRO A 340 -20.60 1.39 -13.84
C PRO A 340 -21.26 2.49 -14.68
N ALA A 341 -20.47 3.29 -15.40
CA ALA A 341 -20.98 4.30 -16.33
C ALA A 341 -21.86 3.74 -17.47
N THR A 342 -21.86 2.42 -17.67
CA THR A 342 -22.73 1.72 -18.62
C THR A 342 -24.10 1.37 -18.03
N THR A 343 -24.41 1.77 -16.80
CA THR A 343 -25.69 1.50 -16.14
C THR A 343 -26.65 2.66 -16.40
N ASP A 344 -27.59 2.45 -17.32
CA ASP A 344 -28.57 3.49 -17.67
C ASP A 344 -29.59 3.73 -16.55
N THR A 345 -30.07 2.67 -15.89
CA THR A 345 -31.10 2.79 -14.85
C THR A 345 -30.92 1.75 -13.76
N VAL A 346 -31.33 2.12 -12.55
CA VAL A 346 -31.50 1.19 -11.43
C VAL A 346 -32.80 1.49 -10.70
N LYS A 347 -33.44 0.45 -10.19
CA LYS A 347 -34.59 0.59 -9.30
C LYS A 347 -34.17 0.30 -7.87
N VAL A 348 -34.35 1.26 -6.98
CA VAL A 348 -34.10 1.11 -5.55
C VAL A 348 -35.45 0.94 -4.84
N SER A 349 -35.55 -0.04 -3.97
CA SER A 349 -36.76 -0.29 -3.17
C SER A 349 -36.42 -0.64 -1.73
N GLY A 350 -37.27 -0.25 -0.78
CA GLY A 350 -37.07 -0.49 0.65
C GLY A 350 -37.30 0.77 1.47
N GLU A 351 -37.01 0.69 2.77
CA GLU A 351 -36.93 1.86 3.65
C GLU A 351 -35.46 2.21 3.86
N ILE A 352 -34.93 3.10 3.01
CA ILE A 352 -33.50 3.35 2.95
C ILE A 352 -33.17 4.82 2.70
N LYS A 353 -32.18 5.31 3.43
CA LYS A 353 -31.56 6.61 3.21
C LYS A 353 -30.15 6.41 2.67
N PHE A 354 -29.83 7.03 1.55
CA PHE A 354 -28.52 6.89 0.91
C PHE A 354 -28.02 8.19 0.30
N LEU A 355 -26.71 8.29 0.11
CA LEU A 355 -26.10 9.30 -0.75
C LEU A 355 -25.92 8.72 -2.15
N GLU A 356 -26.19 9.54 -3.15
CA GLU A 356 -25.82 9.32 -4.54
C GLU A 356 -24.68 10.30 -4.85
N THR A 357 -23.61 9.83 -5.48
CA THR A 357 -22.49 10.69 -5.90
C THR A 357 -21.95 10.26 -7.25
N PHE A 358 -21.78 11.23 -8.14
CA PHE A 358 -21.23 11.04 -9.48
C PHE A 358 -20.39 12.26 -9.88
N VAL A 359 -19.50 12.06 -10.85
CA VAL A 359 -18.69 13.12 -11.47
C VAL A 359 -19.42 13.69 -12.67
#